data_AF-A0A1T5DTZ9-F1
#
_entry.id   AF-A0A1T5DTZ9-F1
#
_cell.length_a   1.000
_cell.length_b   1.000
_cell.length_c   1.000
_cell.angle_alpha   90.00
_cell.angle_beta   90.00
_cell.angle_gamma   90.00
#
_symmetry.space_group_name_H-M   'P 1'
#
loop_
_entity.id
_entity.type
_entity.pdbx_description
1 polymer ?
#
loop_
_entity_poly.entity_id
_entity_poly.type
_entity_poly.pdbx_seq_one_letter_code
_entity_poly.pdbx_strand_id
1 'polypeptide(L)'
;MFRFAALQSETGRKLLAERNIDTEDIDSIILIEPNVAYYTKSTAALEIGKNLKGLRTLSSILLWLPESFRNIVYDIVAKNRYKWYGKKESCMIPTPKLKEKFL
;
A
#
# COMPACT_ATOMS: atom_id res chain seq x y z
N MET A 1 13.00 -6.31 -2.65
CA MET A 1 13.04 -4.82 -2.74
C MET A 1 11.69 -4.34 -3.21
N PHE A 2 11.13 -3.29 -2.60
CA PHE A 2 9.85 -2.73 -3.05
C PHE A 2 9.99 -1.90 -4.32
N ARG A 3 9.05 -2.12 -5.24
CA ARG A 3 8.81 -1.31 -6.43
C ARG A 3 7.39 -0.74 -6.35
N PHE A 4 7.16 0.40 -6.97
CA PHE A 4 5.89 1.13 -6.88
C PHE A 4 5.29 1.30 -8.26
N ALA A 5 4.00 1.05 -8.41
CA ALA A 5 3.24 1.37 -9.61
C ALA A 5 2.01 2.17 -9.17
N ALA A 6 1.63 3.18 -9.96
CA ALA A 6 0.34 3.82 -9.76
C ALA A 6 -0.77 2.84 -10.18
N LEU A 7 -1.87 2.76 -9.44
CA LEU A 7 -2.99 1.87 -9.77
C LEU A 7 -3.51 2.11 -11.19
N GLN A 8 -3.49 3.37 -11.64
CA GLN A 8 -3.97 3.80 -12.96
C GLN A 8 -2.92 3.66 -14.07
N SER A 9 -1.65 3.34 -13.77
CA SER A 9 -0.64 3.17 -14.82
C SER A 9 -0.89 1.90 -15.63
N GLU A 10 -0.29 1.80 -16.82
CA GLU A 10 -0.35 0.59 -17.64
C GLU A 10 0.16 -0.64 -16.87
N THR A 11 1.33 -0.51 -16.23
CA THR A 11 1.89 -1.56 -15.37
C THR A 11 0.96 -1.92 -14.21
N GLY A 12 0.38 -0.92 -13.54
CA GLY A 12 -0.57 -1.13 -12.44
C GLY A 12 -1.78 -1.94 -12.88
N ARG A 13 -2.46 -1.49 -13.95
CA ARG A 13 -3.63 -2.18 -14.51
C ARG A 13 -3.32 -3.60 -14.96
N LYS A 14 -2.16 -3.83 -15.58
CA LYS A 14 -1.72 -5.17 -15.98
C LYS A 14 -1.57 -6.10 -14.77
N LEU A 15 -0.89 -5.65 -13.71
CA LEU A 15 -0.67 -6.45 -12.50
C LEU A 15 -1.97 -6.80 -11.77
N LEU A 16 -2.97 -5.92 -11.84
CA LEU A 16 -4.30 -6.12 -11.24
C LEU A 16 -5.13 -7.11 -12.08
N ALA A 17 -5.12 -6.96 -13.41
CA ALA A 17 -5.79 -7.86 -14.34
C ALA A 17 -5.27 -9.29 -14.26
N GLU A 18 -3.95 -9.49 -14.15
CA GLU A 18 -3.32 -10.81 -13.95
C GLU A 18 -3.84 -11.58 -12.73
N ARG A 19 -4.42 -10.86 -11.75
CA ARG A 19 -4.90 -11.41 -10.48
C ARG A 19 -6.41 -11.30 -10.31
N ASN A 20 -7.13 -10.90 -11.36
CA ASN A 20 -8.57 -10.63 -11.33
C ASN A 20 -9.00 -9.72 -10.17
N ILE A 21 -8.17 -8.72 -9.87
CA ILE A 21 -8.46 -7.73 -8.82
C ILE A 21 -9.32 -6.63 -9.44
N ASP A 22 -10.56 -6.52 -8.99
CA ASP A 22 -11.42 -5.41 -9.37
C ASP A 22 -10.95 -4.11 -8.71
N THR A 23 -10.80 -3.06 -9.51
CA THR A 23 -10.28 -1.77 -9.08
C THR A 23 -11.37 -0.75 -8.80
N GLU A 24 -12.63 -1.05 -9.11
CA GLU A 24 -13.74 -0.11 -8.92
C GLU A 24 -13.88 0.35 -7.46
N ASP A 25 -13.49 -0.50 -6.50
CA ASP A 25 -13.61 -0.23 -5.06
C ASP A 25 -12.28 0.01 -4.31
N ILE A 26 -11.13 0.03 -5.01
CA ILE A 26 -9.82 0.09 -4.32
C ILE A 26 -9.21 1.51 -4.35
N ASP A 27 -9.58 2.33 -3.35
CA ASP A 27 -8.87 3.58 -2.95
C ASP A 27 -7.52 3.28 -2.24
N SER A 28 -7.31 2.03 -1.83
CA SER A 28 -6.24 1.64 -0.92
C SER A 28 -4.96 1.20 -1.62
N ILE A 29 -3.85 1.22 -0.88
CA ILE A 29 -2.63 0.51 -1.28
C ILE A 29 -2.89 -1.00 -1.44
N ILE A 30 -2.25 -1.59 -2.45
CA ILE A 30 -2.21 -3.03 -2.71
C ILE A 30 -0.74 -3.47 -2.66
N LEU A 31 -0.44 -4.47 -1.84
CA LEU A 31 0.87 -5.13 -1.85
C LEU A 31 0.74 -6.39 -2.70
N ILE A 32 1.53 -6.48 -3.76
CA ILE A 32 1.63 -7.69 -4.58
C ILE A 32 2.94 -8.41 -4.24
N GLU A 33 2.81 -9.66 -3.81
CA GLU A 33 3.92 -10.59 -3.67
C GLU A 33 3.89 -11.56 -4.86
N PRO A 34 4.84 -11.45 -5.81
CA PRO A 34 4.83 -12.26 -7.03
C PRO A 34 4.74 -13.75 -6.73
N ASN A 35 3.77 -14.43 -7.35
CA ASN A 35 3.52 -15.88 -7.22
C ASN A 35 3.12 -16.37 -5.82
N VAL A 36 2.83 -15.48 -4.87
CA VAL A 36 2.46 -15.88 -3.50
C VAL A 36 1.07 -15.37 -3.15
N ALA A 37 0.91 -14.05 -3.07
CA ALA A 37 -0.33 -13.45 -2.58
C ALA A 37 -0.43 -11.98 -3.01
N TYR A 38 -1.61 -11.40 -2.77
CA TYR A 38 -1.77 -9.95 -2.70
C TYR A 38 -2.51 -9.59 -1.43
N TYR A 39 -2.24 -8.39 -0.91
CA TYR A 39 -2.84 -7.88 0.30
C TYR A 39 -3.36 -6.47 0.05
N THR A 40 -4.44 -6.10 0.74
CA THR A 40 -5.07 -4.77 0.65
C THR A 40 -5.19 -4.14 2.05
N LYS A 41 -5.54 -2.85 2.10
CA LYS A 41 -5.82 -2.08 3.32
C LYS A 41 -4.78 -2.30 4.43
N SER A 42 -5.25 -2.63 5.64
CA SER A 42 -4.39 -2.81 6.81
C SER A 42 -3.42 -3.97 6.61
N THR A 43 -3.81 -5.04 5.92
CA THR A 43 -2.93 -6.20 5.68
C THR A 43 -1.74 -5.79 4.83
N ALA A 44 -1.98 -5.05 3.73
CA ALA A 44 -0.91 -4.51 2.90
C ALA A 44 0.04 -3.62 3.71
N ALA A 45 -0.51 -2.69 4.49
CA ALA A 45 0.28 -1.76 5.29
C ALA A 45 1.16 -2.46 6.33
N LEU A 46 0.61 -3.46 7.03
CA LEU A 46 1.34 -4.20 8.06
C LEU A 46 2.36 -5.19 7.46
N GLU A 47 2.06 -5.83 6.34
CA GLU A 47 3.03 -6.66 5.61
C GLU A 47 4.22 -5.85 5.06
N ILE A 48 3.96 -4.63 4.57
CA ILE A 48 5.03 -3.67 4.25
C ILE A 48 5.82 -3.33 5.53
N GLY A 49 5.13 -3.05 6.63
CA GLY A 49 5.73 -2.70 7.93
C GLY A 49 6.66 -3.79 8.48
N LYS A 50 6.37 -5.08 8.25
CA LYS A 50 7.25 -6.21 8.59
C LYS A 50 8.65 -6.12 7.95
N ASN A 51 8.75 -5.45 6.82
CA ASN A 51 9.98 -5.27 6.06
C ASN A 51 10.71 -3.96 6.38
N LEU A 52 10.16 -3.11 7.27
CA LEU A 52 10.75 -1.85 7.67
C LEU A 52 11.46 -2.00 9.04
N LYS A 53 12.71 -1.54 9.11
CA LYS A 53 13.50 -1.53 10.35
C LYS A 53 12.79 -0.67 11.39
N GLY A 54 12.54 -1.22 12.58
CA GLY A 54 11.83 -0.56 13.68
C GLY A 54 10.32 -0.83 13.74
N LEU A 55 9.66 -1.09 12.59
CA LEU A 55 8.23 -1.42 12.54
C LEU A 55 7.95 -2.92 12.49
N ARG A 56 8.99 -3.75 12.28
CA ARG A 56 8.85 -5.20 12.11
C ARG A 56 8.04 -5.86 13.23
N THR A 57 8.48 -5.70 14.48
CA THR A 57 7.84 -6.33 15.63
C THR A 57 6.42 -5.83 15.83
N LEU A 58 6.21 -4.51 15.77
CA LEU A 58 4.89 -3.91 15.92
C LEU A 58 3.91 -4.39 14.83
N SER A 59 4.37 -4.45 13.59
CA SER A 59 3.53 -4.86 12.46
C SER A 59 3.12 -6.33 12.55
N SER A 60 4.04 -7.20 12.99
CA SER A 60 3.73 -8.61 13.26
C SER A 60 2.69 -8.77 14.37
N ILE A 61 2.78 -7.98 15.45
CA ILE A 61 1.80 -8.02 16.55
C ILE A 61 0.42 -7.55 16.05
N LEU A 62 0.37 -6.45 15.29
CA LEU A 62 -0.89 -5.90 14.78
C LEU A 62 -1.56 -6.82 13.74
N LEU A 63 -0.81 -7.67 13.05
CA LEU A 63 -1.37 -8.69 12.14
C LEU A 63 -2.10 -9.81 12.87
N TRP A 64 -1.80 -10.03 14.15
CA TRP A 64 -2.52 -11.00 14.97
C TRP A 64 -3.94 -10.53 15.33
N LEU A 65 -4.20 -9.23 15.24
CA LEU A 65 -5.54 -8.68 15.47
C LEU A 65 -6.52 -9.05 14.33
N PRO A 66 -7.81 -9.26 14.64
CA PRO A 66 -8.82 -9.55 13.62
C PRO A 66 -8.86 -8.50 12.53
N GLU A 67 -8.93 -8.93 11.28
CA GLU A 67 -8.88 -8.04 10.11
C GLU A 67 -9.92 -6.92 10.16
N SER A 68 -11.15 -7.23 10.58
CA SER A 68 -12.22 -6.24 10.71
C SER A 68 -11.82 -5.06 11.60
N PHE A 69 -11.17 -5.34 12.74
CA PHE A 69 -10.75 -4.29 13.68
C PHE A 69 -9.67 -3.40 13.06
N ARG A 70 -8.61 -4.01 12.51
CA ARG A 70 -7.51 -3.25 11.90
C ARG A 70 -7.94 -2.52 10.62
N ASN A 71 -8.93 -3.03 9.88
CA ASN A 71 -9.52 -2.32 8.74
C ASN A 71 -10.37 -1.12 9.17
N ILE A 72 -11.12 -1.19 10.28
CA ILE A 72 -11.82 -0.01 10.83
C ILE A 72 -10.82 1.11 11.15
N VAL A 73 -9.73 0.79 11.85
CA VAL A 73 -8.67 1.75 12.16
C VAL A 73 -8.05 2.30 10.88
N TYR A 74 -7.74 1.43 9.91
CA TYR A 74 -7.20 1.82 8.62
C TYR A 74 -8.11 2.81 7.88
N ASP A 75 -9.41 2.53 7.81
CA ASP A 75 -10.38 3.37 7.11
C ASP A 75 -10.52 4.75 7.79
N ILE A 76 -10.43 4.83 9.13
CA ILE A 76 -10.39 6.10 9.87
C ILE A 76 -9.14 6.90 9.48
N VAL A 77 -7.96 6.28 9.45
CA VAL A 77 -6.71 6.94 9.05
C VAL A 77 -6.79 7.40 7.60
N ALA A 78 -7.24 6.53 6.69
CA ALA A 78 -7.35 6.83 5.27
C ALA A 78 -8.29 8.02 5.01
N LYS A 79 -9.43 8.09 5.71
CA LYS A 79 -10.39 9.20 5.61
C LYS A 79 -9.85 10.52 6.15
N ASN A 80 -8.96 10.48 7.15
CA ASN A 80 -8.41 11.68 7.79
C ASN A 80 -7.00 12.06 7.32
N ARG A 81 -6.36 11.26 6.45
CA ARG A 81 -4.95 11.43 6.03
C ARG A 81 -4.61 12.84 5.58
N TYR A 82 -5.48 13.47 4.79
CA TYR A 82 -5.25 14.83 4.29
C TYR A 82 -5.51 15.92 5.33
N LYS A 83 -6.34 15.65 6.34
CA LYS A 83 -6.54 16.57 7.46
C LYS A 83 -5.36 16.52 8.43
N TRP A 84 -4.78 15.35 8.65
CA TRP A 84 -3.68 15.15 9.59
C TRP A 84 -2.31 15.49 9.00
N TYR A 85 -2.07 15.10 7.75
CA TYR A 85 -0.75 15.22 7.13
C TYR A 85 -0.69 16.28 6.02
N GLY A 86 -1.82 16.91 5.69
CA GLY A 86 -1.93 17.85 4.59
C GLY A 86 -1.94 17.19 3.21
N LYS A 87 -2.19 17.99 2.18
CA LYS A 87 -1.95 17.63 0.77
C LYS A 87 -0.66 18.28 0.30
N LYS A 88 0.06 17.60 -0.60
CA LYS A 88 1.15 18.23 -1.33
C LYS A 88 0.56 18.92 -2.56
N GLU A 89 0.69 20.24 -2.61
CA GLU A 89 0.20 21.07 -3.73
C GLU A 89 1.12 20.99 -4.96
N SER A 90 2.36 20.52 -4.80
CA SER A 90 3.34 20.38 -5.88
C SER A 90 3.81 18.93 -6.06
N CYS A 91 3.95 18.53 -7.32
CA CYS A 91 4.55 17.26 -7.68
C CYS A 91 6.04 17.27 -7.36
N MET A 92 6.48 16.31 -6.53
CA MET A 92 7.90 16.10 -6.26
C MET A 92 8.57 15.53 -7.52
N ILE A 93 9.62 16.18 -8.02
CA ILE A 93 10.47 15.59 -9.06
C ILE A 93 11.38 14.55 -8.39
N PRO A 94 11.24 13.25 -8.72
CA PRO A 94 12.03 12.21 -8.09
C PRO A 94 13.50 12.28 -8.52
N THR A 95 14.42 12.00 -7.60
CA THR A 95 15.83 11.78 -7.94
C THR A 95 15.98 10.52 -8.82
N PRO A 96 17.06 10.37 -9.60
CA PRO A 96 17.27 9.19 -10.45
C PRO A 96 17.12 7.86 -9.68
N LYS A 97 17.72 7.77 -8.49
CA LYS A 97 17.62 6.61 -7.60
C LYS A 97 16.18 6.32 -7.13
N LEU A 98 15.37 7.36 -6.95
CA LEU A 98 13.97 7.19 -6.55
C LEU A 98 13.12 6.79 -7.76
N LYS A 99 13.40 7.35 -8.94
CA LYS A 99 12.73 7.01 -10.21
C LYS A 99 12.88 5.53 -10.54
N GLU A 100 14.04 4.93 -10.28
CA GLU A 100 14.27 3.49 -10.46
C GLU A 100 13.31 2.61 -9.63
N LYS A 101 12.74 3.10 -8.54
CA LYS A 101 11.78 2.33 -7.74
C LYS A 101 10.39 2.29 -8.34
N PHE A 102 10.07 3.14 -9.31
CA PHE A 102 8.76 3.17 -9.97
C PHE A 102 8.76 2.31 -11.23
N LEU A 103 7.64 1.59 -11.45
CA LEU A 103 7.37 0.73 -12.60
C LEU A 103 6.36 1.38 -13.56
#